data_AF-A0A1S9C900-F1
#
_entry.id   AF-A0A1S9C900-F1
#
_cell.length_a   1.000
_cell.length_b   1.000
_cell.length_c   1.000
_cell.angle_alpha   90.00
_cell.angle_beta   90.00
_cell.angle_gamma   90.00
#
_symmetry.space_group_name_H-M   'P 1'
#
loop_
_entity.id
_entity.type
_entity.pdbx_description
1 polymer ?
#
loop_
_entity_poly.entity_id
_entity_poly.type
_entity_poly.pdbx_seq_one_letter_code
_entity_poly.pdbx_strand_id
1 'polypeptide(L)'
;MDYEIRPQRLRIPSGWNIYYSNFSNINLKDYINKPDNNNIWLFEGNEDIFQISKDDILIDLGWYPMYDPDGTYIIEVVKNLNWFKLEDRFKSQDKDKIVEKIENYLVHYAPYRPTKLKLEPLPAWIGWEVTYNRFFEIEEEHKNAALFYLSDKLLALQNNYHKIKVELGWFPKHSPYGVYRLSVFLAEQEWWFDSLDKEEIIDHLEEIMLSYNYIHNPASGFCTKQKHELNLSIDGIRRVVSGY
;
A
#
# COMPACT_ATOMS: atom_id res chain seq x y z
N MET A 1 -16.22 12.21 -15.63
CA MET A 1 -15.62 12.62 -14.35
C MET A 1 -14.50 11.66 -14.10
N ASP A 2 -13.26 12.14 -14.14
CA ASP A 2 -12.08 11.29 -13.96
C ASP A 2 -11.82 11.19 -12.46
N TYR A 3 -12.44 10.19 -11.83
CA TYR A 3 -12.15 9.87 -10.44
C TYR A 3 -10.76 9.22 -10.39
N GLU A 4 -9.87 9.78 -9.58
CA GLU A 4 -8.59 9.16 -9.30
C GLU A 4 -8.78 8.07 -8.25
N ILE A 5 -9.18 6.89 -8.72
CA ILE A 5 -9.33 5.70 -7.90
C ILE A 5 -7.93 5.11 -7.71
N ARG A 6 -7.52 4.97 -6.45
CA ARG A 6 -6.23 4.41 -6.02
C ARG A 6 -6.48 3.36 -4.94
N PRO A 7 -5.62 2.34 -4.74
CA PRO A 7 -5.78 1.40 -3.64
C PRO A 7 -5.86 2.11 -2.28
N GLN A 8 -6.60 1.51 -1.35
CA GLN A 8 -6.63 1.97 0.03
C GLN A 8 -5.20 1.97 0.60
N ARG A 9 -4.76 3.10 1.15
CA ARG A 9 -3.52 3.15 1.92
C ARG A 9 -3.75 2.45 3.27
N LEU A 10 -2.86 1.52 3.61
CA LEU A 10 -2.93 0.68 4.82
C LEU A 10 -1.59 0.69 5.55
N ARG A 11 -1.63 0.61 6.88
CA ARG A 11 -0.44 0.44 7.74
C ARG A 11 -0.01 -1.02 7.77
N ILE A 12 0.77 -1.43 6.77
CA ILE A 12 1.16 -2.84 6.58
C ILE A 12 2.52 -3.13 7.26
N PRO A 13 2.58 -4.00 8.29
CA PRO A 13 3.85 -4.43 8.89
C PRO A 13 4.68 -5.31 7.94
N SER A 14 5.86 -5.72 8.38
CA SER A 14 6.72 -6.60 7.59
C SER A 14 6.17 -8.04 7.48
N GLY A 15 6.41 -8.66 6.33
CA GLY A 15 6.13 -10.06 6.01
C GLY A 15 4.82 -10.31 5.25
N TRP A 16 4.09 -9.26 4.86
CA TRP A 16 2.81 -9.39 4.17
C TRP A 16 2.95 -9.33 2.65
N ASN A 17 2.22 -10.20 1.94
CA ASN A 17 2.12 -10.28 0.49
C ASN A 17 0.70 -9.89 0.05
N ILE A 18 0.58 -8.97 -0.91
CA ILE A 18 -0.73 -8.47 -1.38
C ILE A 18 -1.14 -9.19 -2.67
N TYR A 19 -2.32 -9.81 -2.66
CA TYR A 19 -2.84 -10.64 -3.76
C TYR A 19 -4.04 -10.02 -4.48
N TYR A 20 -4.81 -9.17 -3.81
CA TYR A 20 -5.87 -8.38 -4.41
C TYR A 20 -5.88 -7.00 -3.79
N SER A 21 -6.12 -5.96 -4.60
CA SER A 21 -5.99 -4.56 -4.18
C SER A 21 -7.12 -3.66 -4.64
N ASN A 22 -8.28 -4.21 -5.03
CA ASN A 22 -9.42 -3.44 -5.55
C ASN A 22 -10.09 -2.54 -4.50
N PHE A 23 -9.94 -2.84 -3.20
CA PHE A 23 -10.35 -1.94 -2.12
C PHE A 23 -9.61 -0.60 -2.24
N SER A 24 -10.31 0.45 -2.66
CA SER A 24 -9.68 1.70 -3.11
C SER A 24 -9.65 2.78 -2.03
N ASN A 25 -9.38 4.04 -2.36
CA ASN A 25 -9.51 5.22 -1.52
C ASN A 25 -10.96 5.79 -1.47
N ILE A 26 -11.88 5.30 -2.30
CA ILE A 26 -13.24 5.87 -2.40
C ILE A 26 -14.23 5.17 -1.46
N ASN A 27 -15.20 5.89 -0.90
CA ASN A 27 -16.27 5.24 -0.15
C ASN A 27 -17.40 4.84 -1.10
N LEU A 28 -17.61 3.53 -1.30
CA LEU A 28 -18.63 2.99 -2.22
C LEU A 28 -20.03 3.61 -2.01
N LYS A 29 -20.39 3.95 -0.77
CA LYS A 29 -21.68 4.59 -0.44
C LYS A 29 -21.87 5.97 -1.06
N ASP A 30 -20.80 6.71 -1.27
CA ASP A 30 -20.85 8.05 -1.89
C ASP A 30 -21.24 7.98 -3.37
N TYR A 31 -21.16 6.79 -3.96
CA TYR A 31 -21.37 6.53 -5.37
C TYR A 31 -22.70 5.87 -5.69
N ILE A 32 -23.49 5.39 -4.72
CA ILE A 32 -24.77 4.67 -4.95
C ILE A 32 -25.67 5.39 -5.97
N ASN A 33 -25.82 6.71 -5.83
CA ASN A 33 -26.73 7.52 -6.65
C ASN A 33 -26.01 8.31 -7.76
N LYS A 34 -24.73 8.04 -8.03
CA LYS A 34 -23.96 8.76 -9.05
C LYS A 34 -24.18 8.13 -10.43
N PRO A 35 -24.43 8.92 -11.49
CA PRO A 35 -24.47 8.40 -12.85
C PRO A 35 -23.11 7.84 -13.25
N ASP A 36 -23.10 6.84 -14.14
CA ASP A 36 -21.90 6.20 -14.72
C ASP A 36 -20.93 5.59 -13.68
N ASN A 37 -21.43 5.17 -12.52
CA ASN A 37 -20.66 4.54 -11.45
C ASN A 37 -20.40 3.03 -11.68
N ASN A 38 -20.85 2.44 -12.80
CA ASN A 38 -20.82 0.99 -13.02
C ASN A 38 -19.42 0.39 -12.82
N ASN A 39 -18.37 1.09 -13.29
CA ASN A 39 -17.00 0.61 -13.12
C ASN A 39 -16.64 0.50 -11.63
N ILE A 40 -16.96 1.51 -10.81
CA ILE A 40 -16.71 1.48 -9.36
C ILE A 40 -17.37 0.25 -8.72
N TRP A 41 -18.65 0.00 -9.04
CA TRP A 41 -19.37 -1.16 -8.52
C TRP A 41 -18.81 -2.49 -9.01
N LEU A 42 -18.40 -2.59 -10.28
CA LEU A 42 -17.79 -3.81 -10.83
C LEU A 42 -16.53 -4.23 -10.06
N PHE A 43 -15.76 -3.26 -9.54
CA PHE A 43 -14.49 -3.51 -8.88
C PHE A 43 -14.56 -3.54 -7.35
N GLU A 44 -15.30 -2.65 -6.69
CA GLU A 44 -15.40 -2.58 -5.22
C GLU A 44 -16.68 -3.15 -4.63
N GLY A 45 -17.73 -3.34 -5.44
CA GLY A 45 -18.93 -4.06 -5.03
C GLY A 45 -18.79 -5.58 -5.19
N ASN A 46 -17.57 -6.11 -5.29
CA ASN A 46 -17.30 -7.53 -5.53
C ASN A 46 -17.11 -8.33 -4.23
N GLU A 47 -17.22 -9.65 -4.27
CA GLU A 47 -16.92 -10.55 -3.16
C GLU A 47 -15.40 -10.68 -2.91
N ASP A 48 -14.56 -10.40 -3.92
CA ASP A 48 -13.10 -10.43 -3.83
C ASP A 48 -12.51 -9.03 -4.11
N ILE A 49 -12.40 -8.17 -3.07
CA ILE A 49 -11.91 -6.80 -3.26
C ILE A 49 -10.51 -6.56 -2.68
N PHE A 50 -10.13 -7.27 -1.63
CA PHE A 50 -8.77 -7.17 -1.09
C PHE A 50 -8.35 -8.47 -0.42
N GLN A 51 -7.10 -8.85 -0.63
CA GLN A 51 -6.55 -10.05 -0.04
C GLN A 51 -5.06 -9.87 0.22
N ILE A 52 -4.64 -10.22 1.43
CA ILE A 52 -3.26 -10.13 1.87
C ILE A 52 -2.93 -11.32 2.76
N SER A 53 -1.73 -11.89 2.62
CA SER A 53 -1.35 -13.07 3.38
C SER A 53 0.07 -12.99 3.92
N LYS A 54 0.31 -13.80 4.94
CA LYS A 54 1.59 -13.99 5.58
C LYS A 54 1.63 -15.35 6.26
N ASP A 55 2.68 -16.12 6.00
CA ASP A 55 2.85 -17.47 6.54
C ASP A 55 1.59 -18.31 6.27
N ASP A 56 0.89 -18.76 7.32
CA ASP A 56 -0.36 -19.52 7.22
C ASP A 56 -1.62 -18.67 7.41
N ILE A 57 -1.51 -17.34 7.51
CA ILE A 57 -2.63 -16.41 7.71
C ILE A 57 -2.97 -15.69 6.41
N LEU A 58 -4.25 -15.69 6.07
CA LEU A 58 -4.84 -14.93 4.97
C LEU A 58 -5.95 -14.03 5.53
N ILE A 59 -5.94 -12.76 5.13
CA ILE A 59 -7.01 -11.80 5.41
C ILE A 59 -7.67 -11.49 4.08
N ASP A 60 -8.95 -11.79 4.00
CA ASP A 60 -9.79 -11.57 2.84
C ASP A 60 -10.87 -10.52 3.13
N LEU A 61 -11.19 -9.71 2.13
CA LEU A 61 -12.22 -8.69 2.20
C LEU A 61 -13.08 -8.74 0.94
N GLY A 62 -14.39 -8.77 1.16
CA GLY A 62 -15.42 -8.69 0.13
C GLY A 62 -16.58 -7.78 0.51
N TRP A 63 -17.37 -7.41 -0.48
CA TRP A 63 -18.66 -6.74 -0.35
C TRP A 63 -19.80 -7.73 -0.60
N TYR A 64 -20.70 -7.87 0.37
CA TYR A 64 -21.77 -8.86 0.35
C TYR A 64 -23.15 -8.28 0.69
N PRO A 65 -24.21 -8.64 -0.05
CA PRO A 65 -24.18 -9.39 -1.31
C PRO A 65 -23.45 -8.62 -2.42
N MET A 66 -22.85 -9.35 -3.36
CA MET A 66 -22.16 -8.74 -4.49
C MET A 66 -23.07 -7.75 -5.24
N TYR A 67 -22.55 -6.57 -5.53
CA TYR A 67 -23.19 -5.47 -6.25
C TYR A 67 -24.47 -4.91 -5.63
N ASP A 68 -24.78 -5.29 -4.39
CA ASP A 68 -25.94 -4.77 -3.67
C ASP A 68 -25.59 -3.44 -2.98
N PRO A 69 -26.25 -2.31 -3.29
CA PRO A 69 -26.02 -1.03 -2.61
C PRO A 69 -26.25 -1.06 -1.10
N ASP A 70 -27.10 -1.97 -0.63
CA ASP A 70 -27.38 -2.18 0.79
C ASP A 70 -26.46 -3.24 1.43
N GLY A 71 -25.50 -3.77 0.67
CA GLY A 71 -24.50 -4.72 1.12
C GLY A 71 -23.56 -4.18 2.20
N THR A 72 -22.62 -5.02 2.63
CA THR A 72 -21.65 -4.69 3.68
C THR A 72 -20.30 -5.28 3.35
N TYR A 73 -19.23 -4.61 3.79
CA TYR A 73 -17.93 -5.24 3.83
C TYR A 73 -17.92 -6.37 4.86
N ILE A 74 -17.25 -7.46 4.50
CA ILE A 74 -16.96 -8.59 5.38
C ILE A 74 -15.48 -8.90 5.27
N ILE A 75 -14.78 -8.87 6.40
CA ILE A 75 -13.40 -9.33 6.55
C ILE A 75 -13.43 -10.75 7.11
N GLU A 76 -12.70 -11.67 6.49
CA GLU A 76 -12.52 -13.03 6.96
C GLU A 76 -11.03 -13.32 7.17
N VAL A 77 -10.69 -13.81 8.36
CA VAL A 77 -9.32 -14.22 8.69
C VAL A 77 -9.26 -15.75 8.63
N VAL A 78 -8.46 -16.26 7.71
CA VAL A 78 -8.35 -17.68 7.41
C VAL A 78 -6.95 -18.15 7.77
N LYS A 79 -6.88 -19.27 8.50
CA LYS A 79 -5.62 -19.91 8.86
C LYS A 79 -5.46 -21.24 8.17
N ASN A 80 -4.27 -21.53 7.63
CA ASN A 80 -3.97 -22.73 6.85
C ASN A 80 -4.97 -22.98 5.71
N LEU A 81 -5.50 -21.90 5.10
CA LEU A 81 -6.52 -21.95 4.04
C LEU A 81 -7.80 -22.71 4.43
N ASN A 82 -8.08 -22.87 5.72
CA ASN A 82 -9.27 -23.58 6.20
C ASN A 82 -10.49 -22.66 6.27
N TRP A 83 -11.15 -22.45 5.13
CA TRP A 83 -12.36 -21.65 5.02
C TRP A 83 -13.56 -22.19 5.83
N PHE A 84 -13.55 -23.45 6.24
CA PHE A 84 -14.58 -24.02 7.10
C PHE A 84 -14.44 -23.60 8.58
N LYS A 85 -13.27 -23.08 8.96
CA LYS A 85 -12.99 -22.62 10.32
C LYS A 85 -12.17 -21.32 10.27
N LEU A 86 -12.90 -20.21 10.23
CA LEU A 86 -12.32 -18.87 10.31
C LEU A 86 -11.72 -18.62 11.71
N GLU A 87 -10.61 -17.88 11.76
CA GLU A 87 -10.02 -17.39 13.01
C GLU A 87 -10.83 -16.20 13.56
N ASP A 88 -11.28 -15.30 12.67
CA ASP A 88 -12.19 -14.20 13.01
C ASP A 88 -12.99 -13.77 11.76
N ARG A 89 -14.13 -13.12 11.99
CA ARG A 89 -14.99 -12.55 10.96
C ARG A 89 -15.55 -11.23 11.46
N PHE A 90 -15.37 -10.17 10.68
CA PHE A 90 -15.87 -8.83 11.01
C PHE A 90 -16.68 -8.27 9.86
N LYS A 91 -17.77 -7.55 10.15
CA LYS A 91 -18.60 -6.89 9.15
C LYS A 91 -18.91 -5.47 9.54
N SER A 92 -18.90 -4.57 8.57
CA SER A 92 -19.25 -3.17 8.75
C SER A 92 -19.55 -2.54 7.39
N GLN A 93 -20.50 -1.63 7.34
CA GLN A 93 -20.68 -0.77 6.16
C GLN A 93 -19.85 0.52 6.24
N ASP A 94 -19.23 0.77 7.39
CA ASP A 94 -18.35 1.91 7.63
C ASP A 94 -16.93 1.51 7.23
N LYS A 95 -16.42 2.17 6.17
CA LYS A 95 -15.13 1.89 5.56
C LYS A 95 -13.96 2.16 6.50
N ASP A 96 -14.04 3.19 7.33
CA ASP A 96 -12.96 3.54 8.25
C ASP A 96 -12.79 2.45 9.31
N LYS A 97 -13.91 1.86 9.79
CA LYS A 97 -13.88 0.69 10.67
C LYS A 97 -13.30 -0.55 9.99
N ILE A 98 -13.47 -0.70 8.68
CA ILE A 98 -12.88 -1.80 7.91
C ILE A 98 -11.38 -1.61 7.81
N VAL A 99 -10.91 -0.41 7.46
CA VAL A 99 -9.48 -0.07 7.45
C VAL A 99 -8.84 -0.33 8.82
N GLU A 100 -9.45 0.19 9.89
CA GLU A 100 -8.97 0.00 11.27
C GLU A 100 -8.90 -1.50 11.62
N LYS A 101 -9.93 -2.27 11.29
CA LYS A 101 -9.97 -3.70 11.62
C LYS A 101 -8.94 -4.50 10.82
N ILE A 102 -8.73 -4.18 9.53
CA ILE A 102 -7.66 -4.79 8.72
C ILE A 102 -6.31 -4.51 9.36
N GLU A 103 -5.99 -3.25 9.66
CA GLU A 103 -4.72 -2.87 10.27
C GLU A 103 -4.50 -3.54 11.64
N ASN A 104 -5.56 -3.67 12.44
CA ASN A 104 -5.51 -4.40 13.71
C ASN A 104 -5.14 -5.87 13.51
N TYR A 105 -5.70 -6.56 12.50
CA TYR A 105 -5.29 -7.92 12.16
C TYR A 105 -3.85 -7.98 11.64
N LEU A 106 -3.46 -7.05 10.76
CA LEU A 106 -2.10 -6.99 10.21
C LEU A 106 -1.04 -6.90 11.32
N VAL A 107 -1.29 -6.07 12.33
CA VAL A 107 -0.43 -5.91 13.51
C VAL A 107 -0.55 -7.09 14.48
N HIS A 108 -1.74 -7.69 14.62
CA HIS A 108 -1.94 -8.84 15.50
C HIS A 108 -1.00 -10.00 15.15
N TYR A 109 -0.82 -10.27 13.85
CA TYR A 109 0.03 -11.33 13.30
C TYR A 109 1.44 -10.86 12.90
N ALA A 110 1.83 -9.64 13.25
CA ALA A 110 3.20 -9.16 13.07
C ALA A 110 4.13 -9.69 14.20
N PRO A 111 5.39 -10.08 13.90
CA PRO A 111 6.34 -10.52 14.92
C PRO A 111 6.74 -9.38 15.87
N TYR A 112 6.56 -8.13 15.43
CA TYR A 112 6.94 -6.93 16.16
C TYR A 112 5.77 -5.96 16.24
N ARG A 113 5.50 -5.48 17.47
CA ARG A 113 4.53 -4.42 17.75
C ARG A 113 5.30 -3.18 18.23
N PRO A 114 5.44 -2.12 17.43
CA PRO A 114 5.90 -0.85 17.97
C PRO A 114 4.84 -0.32 18.94
N THR A 115 5.15 -0.23 20.23
CA THR A 115 4.17 0.11 21.28
C THR A 115 3.77 1.58 21.32
N LYS A 116 4.40 2.45 20.52
CA LYS A 116 4.22 3.91 20.58
C LYS A 116 4.12 4.64 19.23
N LEU A 117 4.44 3.99 18.11
CA LEU A 117 4.44 4.63 16.80
C LEU A 117 3.58 3.83 15.82
N LYS A 118 2.77 4.54 15.05
CA LYS A 118 2.01 3.99 13.94
C LYS A 118 2.88 3.99 12.69
N LEU A 119 2.75 2.95 11.87
CA LEU A 119 3.36 2.94 10.54
C LEU A 119 2.66 3.97 9.66
N GLU A 120 3.38 4.50 8.69
CA GLU A 120 2.80 5.29 7.62
C GLU A 120 1.86 4.42 6.77
N PRO A 121 0.64 4.89 6.44
CA PRO A 121 -0.23 4.20 5.50
C PRO A 121 0.39 4.17 4.10
N LEU A 122 0.56 2.98 3.53
CA LEU A 122 1.14 2.76 2.21
C LEU A 122 0.09 2.23 1.24
N PRO A 123 0.17 2.57 -0.06
CA PRO A 123 -0.75 2.04 -1.06
C PRO A 123 -0.60 0.52 -1.18
N ALA A 124 -1.70 -0.20 -0.99
CA ALA A 124 -1.69 -1.66 -0.93
C ALA A 124 -1.82 -2.30 -2.32
N TRP A 125 -0.87 -2.03 -3.23
CA TRP A 125 -0.91 -2.60 -4.59
C TRP A 125 -0.64 -4.11 -4.61
N ILE A 126 -1.42 -4.82 -5.42
CA ILE A 126 -1.23 -6.25 -5.73
C ILE A 126 0.18 -6.57 -6.24
N GLY A 127 0.67 -7.76 -5.90
CA GLY A 127 1.95 -8.29 -6.38
C GLY A 127 3.17 -7.80 -5.60
N TRP A 128 2.96 -6.87 -4.66
CA TRP A 128 4.01 -6.36 -3.78
C TRP A 128 4.03 -7.08 -2.44
N GLU A 129 5.25 -7.31 -1.96
CA GLU A 129 5.55 -7.85 -0.64
C GLU A 129 6.23 -6.78 0.22
N VAL A 130 5.71 -6.58 1.43
CA VAL A 130 6.31 -5.68 2.42
C VAL A 130 7.37 -6.44 3.21
N THR A 131 8.58 -6.53 2.68
CA THR A 131 9.68 -7.29 3.31
C THR A 131 10.20 -6.64 4.59
N TYR A 132 10.09 -5.31 4.69
CA TYR A 132 10.51 -4.54 5.86
C TYR A 132 9.72 -3.24 5.96
N ASN A 133 9.24 -2.88 7.14
CA ASN A 133 8.57 -1.60 7.36
C ASN A 133 8.75 -1.09 8.80
N ARG A 134 9.42 0.05 8.90
CA ARG A 134 9.54 0.95 10.05
C ARG A 134 9.37 2.40 9.62
N PHE A 135 8.70 2.63 8.50
CA PHE A 135 8.36 3.97 8.08
C PHE A 135 7.16 4.40 8.93
N PHE A 136 7.41 5.26 9.91
CA PHE A 136 6.41 5.65 10.91
C PHE A 136 5.81 7.01 10.59
N GLU A 137 4.57 7.20 11.02
CA GLU A 137 4.00 8.53 11.22
C GLU A 137 4.82 9.23 12.31
N ILE A 138 5.38 10.39 11.98
CA ILE A 138 6.19 11.19 12.92
C ILE A 138 5.36 12.40 13.29
N GLU A 139 4.69 12.31 14.43
CA GLU A 139 3.97 13.44 15.00
C GLU A 139 4.95 14.48 15.55
N GLU A 140 4.51 15.73 15.58
CA GLU A 140 5.35 16.87 15.97
C GLU A 140 5.92 16.73 17.39
N GLU A 141 5.11 16.21 18.32
CA GLU A 141 5.51 15.90 19.69
C GLU A 141 6.60 14.83 19.81
N HIS A 142 6.78 14.00 18.78
CA HIS A 142 7.75 12.91 18.74
C HIS A 142 8.98 13.22 17.88
N LYS A 143 9.12 14.41 17.27
CA LYS A 143 10.21 14.76 16.34
C LYS A 143 11.62 14.43 16.87
N ASN A 144 11.91 14.72 18.13
CA ASN A 144 13.22 14.42 18.73
C ASN A 144 13.45 12.92 18.92
N ALA A 145 12.41 12.16 19.29
CA ALA A 145 12.47 10.72 19.42
C ALA A 145 12.55 10.04 18.04
N ALA A 146 11.93 10.64 17.02
CA ALA A 146 11.89 10.13 15.65
C ALA A 146 13.28 10.02 15.02
N LEU A 147 14.22 10.91 15.38
CA LEU A 147 15.61 10.86 14.91
C LEU A 147 16.30 9.51 15.21
N PHE A 148 15.94 8.85 16.31
CA PHE A 148 16.47 7.51 16.64
C PHE A 148 15.93 6.40 15.73
N TYR A 149 14.78 6.63 15.08
CA TYR A 149 14.16 5.68 14.15
C TYR A 149 14.53 5.96 12.69
N LEU A 150 14.94 7.20 12.37
CA LEU A 150 15.37 7.61 11.03
C LEU A 150 16.72 7.00 10.65
N SER A 151 16.67 5.77 10.14
CA SER A 151 17.83 5.02 9.66
C SER A 151 17.91 4.94 8.14
N ASP A 152 19.04 4.45 7.64
CA ASP A 152 19.28 4.08 6.24
C ASP A 152 18.29 3.03 5.68
N LYS A 153 17.52 2.35 6.54
CA LYS A 153 16.47 1.42 6.13
C LYS A 153 15.18 1.65 6.92
N LEU A 154 14.18 2.19 6.25
CA LEU A 154 12.84 2.49 6.77
C LEU A 154 11.77 1.61 6.14
N LEU A 155 11.82 1.40 4.83
CA LEU A 155 10.89 0.54 4.09
C LEU A 155 11.70 -0.32 3.12
N ALA A 156 11.29 -1.56 2.92
CA ALA A 156 11.72 -2.35 1.78
C ALA A 156 10.55 -3.16 1.25
N LEU A 157 10.28 -2.99 -0.04
CA LEU A 157 9.25 -3.68 -0.78
C LEU A 157 9.89 -4.46 -1.92
N GLN A 158 9.28 -5.56 -2.33
CA GLN A 158 9.68 -6.26 -3.55
C GLN A 158 8.48 -6.74 -4.35
N ASN A 159 8.65 -6.82 -5.66
CA ASN A 159 7.73 -7.51 -6.54
C ASN A 159 8.49 -8.68 -7.17
N ASN A 160 8.15 -9.89 -6.71
CA ASN A 160 8.87 -11.11 -7.04
C ASN A 160 8.73 -11.53 -8.51
N TYR A 161 7.64 -11.10 -9.17
CA TYR A 161 7.41 -11.37 -10.59
C TYR A 161 8.30 -10.49 -11.46
N HIS A 162 8.31 -9.18 -11.20
CA HIS A 162 9.09 -8.20 -11.94
C HIS A 162 10.57 -8.13 -11.53
N LYS A 163 10.98 -8.84 -10.47
CA LYS A 163 12.35 -8.85 -9.93
C LYS A 163 12.85 -7.45 -9.58
N ILE A 164 11.95 -6.63 -9.06
CA ILE A 164 12.23 -5.26 -8.60
C ILE A 164 12.16 -5.19 -7.08
N LYS A 165 13.04 -4.39 -6.51
CA LYS A 165 13.06 -4.05 -5.09
C LYS A 165 13.03 -2.53 -4.93
N VAL A 166 12.28 -2.05 -3.96
CA VAL A 166 12.23 -0.63 -3.58
C VAL A 166 12.64 -0.53 -2.13
N GLU A 167 13.56 0.38 -1.82
CA GLU A 167 13.97 0.67 -0.44
C GLU A 167 13.80 2.15 -0.14
N LEU A 168 13.31 2.47 1.04
CA LEU A 168 13.28 3.82 1.58
C LEU A 168 14.26 3.89 2.74
N GLY A 169 15.08 4.93 2.77
CA GLY A 169 15.95 5.24 3.91
C GLY A 169 16.02 6.73 4.18
N TRP A 170 16.60 7.07 5.32
CA TRP A 170 16.92 8.45 5.68
C TRP A 170 18.43 8.67 5.59
N PHE A 171 18.84 9.69 4.82
CA PHE A 171 20.24 9.92 4.47
C PHE A 171 20.68 11.37 4.71
N PRO A 172 21.81 11.60 5.39
CA PRO A 172 22.60 10.62 6.14
C PRO A 172 21.82 10.05 7.33
N LYS A 173 22.05 8.78 7.64
CA LYS A 173 21.41 8.07 8.76
C LYS A 173 21.50 8.84 10.07
N HIS A 174 20.38 8.94 10.79
CA HIS A 174 20.21 9.67 12.06
C HIS A 174 20.52 11.17 12.01
N SER A 175 20.76 11.75 10.83
CA SER A 175 21.01 13.19 10.72
C SER A 175 19.71 13.98 10.86
N PRO A 176 19.63 15.02 11.71
CA PRO A 176 18.46 15.90 11.74
C PRO A 176 18.31 16.74 10.45
N TYR A 177 19.33 16.73 9.59
CA TYR A 177 19.35 17.42 8.29
C TYR A 177 19.33 16.43 7.11
N GLY A 178 18.97 15.16 7.36
CA GLY A 178 18.87 14.17 6.30
C GLY A 178 17.66 14.38 5.40
N VAL A 179 17.51 13.49 4.43
CA VAL A 179 16.42 13.46 3.45
C VAL A 179 15.93 12.02 3.31
N TYR A 180 14.65 11.84 2.98
CA TYR A 180 14.18 10.53 2.55
C TYR A 180 14.74 10.22 1.17
N ARG A 181 15.33 9.04 1.00
CA ARG A 181 15.77 8.50 -0.28
C ARG A 181 14.96 7.26 -0.59
N LEU A 182 14.20 7.30 -1.68
CA LEU A 182 13.50 6.17 -2.24
C LEU A 182 14.36 5.59 -3.37
N SER A 183 15.02 4.47 -3.13
CA SER A 183 15.84 3.75 -4.11
C SER A 183 15.04 2.63 -4.77
N VAL A 184 15.21 2.47 -6.07
CA VAL A 184 14.62 1.43 -6.91
C VAL A 184 15.74 0.60 -7.52
N PHE A 185 15.70 -0.72 -7.29
CA PHE A 185 16.67 -1.68 -7.78
C PHE A 185 16.03 -2.62 -8.79
N LEU A 186 16.56 -2.64 -10.01
CA LEU A 186 16.18 -3.59 -11.06
C LEU A 186 17.45 -4.17 -11.68
N ALA A 187 17.62 -5.48 -11.56
CA ALA A 187 18.88 -6.15 -11.91
C ALA A 187 20.09 -5.46 -11.21
N GLU A 188 21.06 -4.98 -11.99
CA GLU A 188 22.27 -4.30 -11.50
C GLU A 188 22.16 -2.76 -11.49
N GLN A 189 20.95 -2.22 -11.73
CA GLN A 189 20.72 -0.78 -11.83
C GLN A 189 19.99 -0.26 -10.58
N GLU A 190 20.42 0.90 -10.11
CA GLU A 190 19.78 1.66 -9.04
C GLU A 190 19.40 3.05 -9.55
N TRP A 191 18.16 3.46 -9.28
CA TRP A 191 17.72 4.84 -9.37
C TRP A 191 17.22 5.28 -8.01
N TRP A 192 17.29 6.57 -7.72
CA TRP A 192 16.73 7.08 -6.48
C TRP A 192 16.08 8.45 -6.65
N PHE A 193 15.16 8.73 -5.75
CA PHE A 193 14.47 9.99 -5.60
C PHE A 193 14.62 10.46 -4.15
N ASP A 194 14.99 11.73 -3.96
CA ASP A 194 15.19 12.32 -2.63
C ASP A 194 14.13 13.39 -2.37
N SER A 195 13.45 13.32 -1.22
CA SER A 195 12.56 14.38 -0.75
C SER A 195 12.52 14.50 0.77
N LEU A 196 12.24 15.70 1.26
CA LEU A 196 11.90 15.96 2.67
C LEU A 196 10.41 15.79 2.93
N ASP A 197 9.58 15.83 1.88
CA ASP A 197 8.14 15.67 1.97
C ASP A 197 7.79 14.18 1.91
N LYS A 198 7.09 13.72 2.94
CA LYS A 198 6.69 12.33 3.04
C LYS A 198 5.63 11.95 2.01
N GLU A 199 4.71 12.86 1.70
CA GLU A 199 3.67 12.59 0.71
C GLU A 199 4.28 12.46 -0.69
N GLU A 200 5.27 13.31 -1.02
CA GLU A 200 5.98 13.18 -2.30
C GLU A 200 6.69 11.82 -2.44
N ILE A 201 7.25 11.29 -1.33
CA ILE A 201 7.82 9.94 -1.29
C ILE A 201 6.74 8.87 -1.52
N ILE A 202 5.58 8.99 -0.87
CA ILE A 202 4.49 8.01 -1.00
C ILE A 202 3.91 8.04 -2.42
N ASP A 203 3.76 9.22 -3.02
CA ASP A 203 3.25 9.38 -4.38
C ASP A 203 4.22 8.78 -5.41
N HIS A 204 5.54 9.03 -5.28
CA HIS A 204 6.54 8.37 -6.14
C HIS A 204 6.56 6.86 -5.93
N LEU A 205 6.45 6.39 -4.69
CA LEU A 205 6.32 4.96 -4.39
C LEU A 205 5.09 4.37 -5.09
N GLU A 206 3.95 5.05 -5.01
CA GLU A 206 2.70 4.64 -5.64
C GLU A 206 2.84 4.55 -7.17
N GLU A 207 3.49 5.52 -7.80
CA GLU A 207 3.78 5.49 -9.25
C GLU A 207 4.69 4.33 -9.64
N ILE A 208 5.74 4.06 -8.85
CA ILE A 208 6.59 2.89 -9.04
C ILE A 208 5.75 1.62 -8.95
N MET A 209 4.98 1.45 -7.87
CA MET A 209 4.16 0.26 -7.67
C MET A 209 3.17 0.03 -8.81
N LEU A 210 2.55 1.10 -9.30
CA LEU A 210 1.64 1.09 -10.44
C LEU A 210 2.33 0.68 -11.75
N SER A 211 3.55 1.16 -12.01
CA SER A 211 4.28 0.84 -13.25
C SER A 211 4.59 -0.66 -13.40
N TYR A 212 4.57 -1.41 -12.29
CA TYR A 212 4.78 -2.86 -12.23
C TYR A 212 3.49 -3.63 -11.91
N ASN A 213 2.32 -3.04 -12.19
CA ASN A 213 1.02 -3.62 -11.86
C ASN A 213 0.40 -4.46 -13.00
N TYR A 214 0.93 -4.48 -14.23
CA TYR A 214 0.24 -5.15 -15.36
C TYR A 214 1.10 -6.00 -16.29
N ILE A 215 0.73 -7.30 -16.39
CA ILE A 215 0.26 -7.94 -17.65
C ILE A 215 -0.96 -8.89 -17.43
N HIS A 216 -1.33 -9.35 -16.21
CA HIS A 216 -2.33 -10.43 -16.07
C HIS A 216 -3.64 -10.20 -15.31
N ASN A 217 -4.01 -8.98 -14.90
CA ASN A 217 -5.32 -8.78 -14.26
C ASN A 217 -6.22 -7.74 -14.95
N PRO A 218 -6.96 -8.08 -16.03
CA PRO A 218 -7.98 -7.18 -16.59
C PRO A 218 -9.10 -6.79 -15.59
N ALA A 219 -9.09 -7.31 -14.35
CA ALA A 219 -10.05 -6.99 -13.29
C ALA A 219 -9.55 -5.98 -12.23
N SER A 220 -8.38 -5.35 -12.39
CA SER A 220 -8.01 -4.23 -11.51
C SER A 220 -8.76 -2.97 -11.94
N GLY A 221 -9.56 -2.42 -11.04
CA GLY A 221 -10.51 -1.35 -11.34
C GLY A 221 -9.95 0.05 -11.46
N PHE A 222 -8.65 0.17 -11.30
CA PHE A 222 -7.99 1.45 -11.14
C PHE A 222 -7.87 2.15 -12.48
N CYS A 223 -8.74 3.13 -12.70
CA CYS A 223 -8.61 4.07 -13.81
C CYS A 223 -7.51 5.08 -13.45
N THR A 224 -6.29 4.82 -13.92
CA THR A 224 -5.25 5.84 -13.93
C THR A 224 -5.49 6.74 -15.14
N LYS A 225 -5.35 8.06 -14.97
CA LYS A 225 -5.39 9.04 -16.07
C LYS A 225 -4.80 8.44 -17.35
N GLN A 226 -5.56 8.53 -18.44
CA GLN A 226 -5.09 8.19 -19.79
C GLN A 226 -3.66 8.70 -19.96
N LYS A 227 -2.72 7.80 -20.24
CA LYS A 227 -1.47 8.05 -20.98
C LYS A 227 -1.05 9.53 -20.96
N HIS A 228 -0.75 10.07 -19.79
CA HIS A 228 0.38 10.95 -19.71
C HIS A 228 1.49 10.00 -19.38
N GLU A 229 2.40 9.91 -20.34
CA GLU A 229 3.64 9.16 -20.29
C GLU A 229 4.07 9.03 -18.83
N LEU A 230 4.41 7.80 -18.42
CA LEU A 230 5.39 7.60 -17.38
C LEU A 230 6.61 8.42 -17.80
N ASN A 231 6.60 9.70 -17.48
CA ASN A 231 7.77 10.53 -17.32
C ASN A 231 8.36 10.10 -15.98
N LEU A 232 8.75 8.81 -15.89
CA LEU A 232 10.11 8.56 -15.46
C LEU A 232 10.92 9.41 -16.43
N SER A 233 11.29 10.62 -16.03
CA SER A 233 12.13 11.46 -16.84
C SER A 233 13.48 10.76 -16.91
N ILE A 234 13.58 9.77 -17.80
CA ILE A 234 14.83 9.25 -18.32
C ILE A 234 15.54 10.40 -19.08
N ASP A 235 14.82 11.49 -19.40
CA ASP A 235 15.34 12.75 -19.94
C ASP A 235 15.45 13.91 -18.92
N GLY A 236 15.31 13.64 -17.62
CA GLY A 236 15.57 14.61 -16.55
C GLY A 236 16.98 14.46 -16.01
N ILE A 237 17.98 14.88 -16.77
CA ILE A 237 19.36 15.01 -16.28
C ILE A 237 19.34 15.87 -15.00
N ARG A 238 19.55 15.22 -13.85
CA ARG A 238 20.48 15.72 -12.83
C ARG A 238 21.53 14.66 -12.56
N ARG A 239 22.53 14.66 -13.44
CA ARG A 239 23.90 14.39 -13.01
C ARG A 239 24.22 15.35 -11.86
N VAL A 240 24.50 14.80 -10.68
CA VAL A 240 25.70 15.23 -9.96
C VAL A 240 26.47 13.96 -9.61
N VAL A 241 27.50 13.72 -10.40
CA VAL A 241 28.70 13.02 -9.93
C VAL A 241 29.24 13.86 -8.78
N SER A 242 29.34 13.30 -7.58
CA SER A 242 30.44 13.68 -6.70
C SER A 242 30.80 12.48 -5.83
N GLY A 243 31.88 11.83 -6.24
CA GLY A 243 32.76 11.24 -5.27
C GLY A 243 33.35 12.37 -4.43
N TYR A 244 33.38 12.15 -3.12
CA TYR A 244 34.54 12.41 -2.29
C TYR A 244 34.66 11.23 -1.33
#